data_AF-A0A2W5XD02-F1
#
_entry.id   AF-A0A2W5XD02-F1
#
_cell.length_a   1.000
_cell.length_b   1.000
_cell.length_c   1.000
_cell.angle_alpha   90.00
_cell.angle_beta   90.00
_cell.angle_gamma   90.00
#
_symmetry.space_group_name_H-M   'P 1'
#
loop_
_entity.id
_entity.type
_entity.pdbx_description
1 polymer ?
#
loop_
_entity_poly.entity_id
_entity_poly.type
_entity_poly.pdbx_seq_one_letter_code
_entity_poly.pdbx_strand_id
1 'polypeptide(L)'
;MDRETVLVGIDAGTTKVTTLIGEVGRSGDVNIIGYGIAPSVGMKKGMVANIDQTVNSIASSIEKAERLSGYKISSAFVSVGGSHIGSQNSRGVVAVSGHKREVSREDVARATEAAKAVQVPSNREMLHVLPRGYIVDGQEGIKDPLGMSAVRLEVETHIVAGASTSVQNLTKCITQANVQIDELVISSLAAAEATLTDTEKELGVVVVDIGGGTTDIAVFADGAIYHSAVLPVGAINVTNDVAIGLRTSLNLAEEIKIKHGTASLAEVQPEELLNVAVLGDGGGQTIQRRRLSEIIEARMSEIYALVREEVQRSGHAGMLPAGVVLTGGGARIQGAAELARDVLEMPVRIGAPQGVGGLMDQLSNPAFATPIGLLLWGANHAGGEAIEYHNGSPVGAGVGRVMDWVKGLFPG
;
A
#
# COMPACT_ATOMS: atom_id res chain seq x y z
N MET A 1 20.79 3.26 28.85
CA MET A 1 20.79 2.54 27.57
C MET A 1 19.52 2.97 26.89
N ASP A 2 19.61 4.00 26.08
CA ASP A 2 18.45 4.64 25.48
C ASP A 2 17.95 3.74 24.34
N ARG A 3 16.66 3.39 24.40
CA ARG A 3 16.03 2.37 23.55
C ARG A 3 15.98 2.85 22.10
N GLU A 4 16.50 2.04 21.18
CA GLU A 4 16.14 2.12 19.76
C GLU A 4 14.63 1.93 19.61
N THR A 5 14.00 2.75 18.77
CA THR A 5 12.57 2.63 18.48
C THR A 5 12.38 1.46 17.53
N VAL A 6 11.53 0.51 17.92
CA VAL A 6 11.19 -0.63 17.07
C VAL A 6 9.82 -0.40 16.46
N LEU A 7 9.73 -0.55 15.13
CA LEU A 7 8.52 -0.45 14.35
C LEU A 7 8.17 -1.81 13.77
N VAL A 8 6.88 -2.11 13.68
CA VAL A 8 6.39 -3.36 13.11
C VAL A 8 5.38 -3.03 12.01
N GLY A 9 5.55 -3.66 10.85
CA GLY A 9 4.62 -3.56 9.73
C GLY A 9 4.00 -4.92 9.45
N ILE A 10 2.67 -5.00 9.38
CA ILE A 10 1.93 -6.22 9.01
C ILE A 10 1.12 -5.96 7.74
N ASP A 11 1.46 -6.67 6.67
CA ASP A 11 0.70 -6.67 5.43
C ASP A 11 -0.07 -7.99 5.26
N ALA A 12 -1.38 -7.94 5.46
CA ALA A 12 -2.29 -9.09 5.33
C ALA A 12 -2.84 -9.20 3.90
N GLY A 13 -1.99 -9.61 2.97
CA GLY A 13 -2.35 -9.78 1.56
C GLY A 13 -3.26 -10.98 1.27
N THR A 14 -3.80 -11.02 0.05
CA THR A 14 -4.66 -12.14 -0.42
C THR A 14 -3.89 -13.46 -0.57
N THR A 15 -2.61 -13.41 -0.96
CA THR A 15 -1.79 -14.61 -1.23
C THR A 15 -0.79 -14.92 -0.12
N LYS A 16 -0.32 -13.90 0.59
CA LYS A 16 0.63 -14.02 1.71
C LYS A 16 0.34 -12.97 2.77
N VAL A 17 0.71 -13.28 4.01
CA VAL A 17 0.87 -12.30 5.09
C VAL A 17 2.36 -12.08 5.31
N THR A 18 2.77 -10.81 5.37
CA THR A 18 4.16 -10.41 5.63
C THR A 18 4.21 -9.56 6.89
N THR A 19 5.01 -9.97 7.86
CA THR A 19 5.33 -9.17 9.06
C THR A 19 6.80 -8.77 8.99
N LEU A 20 7.10 -7.48 9.16
CA LEU A 20 8.45 -6.94 9.24
C LEU A 20 8.66 -6.25 10.58
N ILE A 21 9.87 -6.36 11.12
CA ILE A 21 10.33 -5.67 12.32
C ILE A 21 11.52 -4.81 11.90
N GLY A 22 11.37 -3.51 12.04
CA GLY A 22 12.38 -2.50 11.75
C GLY A 22 12.86 -1.81 13.02
N GLU A 23 14.15 -1.50 13.07
CA GLU A 23 14.76 -0.69 14.10
C GLU A 23 15.11 0.67 13.52
N VAL A 24 14.68 1.74 14.18
CA VAL A 24 14.96 3.11 13.76
C VAL A 24 16.20 3.61 14.48
N GLY A 25 17.27 3.82 13.72
CA GLY A 25 18.51 4.39 14.21
C GLY A 25 18.37 5.88 14.55
N ARG A 26 19.39 6.43 15.22
CA ARG A 26 19.41 7.84 15.66
C ARG A 26 19.35 8.85 14.51
N SER A 27 19.82 8.46 13.33
CA SER A 27 19.77 9.25 12.10
C SER A 27 18.41 9.22 11.40
N GLY A 28 17.45 8.45 11.92
CA GLY A 28 16.16 8.19 11.27
C GLY A 28 16.18 7.01 10.30
N ASP A 29 17.35 6.43 10.03
CA ASP A 29 17.48 5.27 9.15
C ASP A 29 16.77 4.04 9.73
N VAL A 30 15.98 3.35 8.90
CA VAL A 30 15.24 2.15 9.29
C VAL A 30 16.01 0.90 8.84
N ASN A 31 16.36 0.03 9.78
CA ASN A 31 17.01 -1.25 9.51
C ASN A 31 16.09 -2.42 9.82
N ILE A 32 15.87 -3.32 8.84
CA ILE A 32 15.04 -4.51 9.06
C ILE A 32 15.86 -5.55 9.83
N ILE A 33 15.38 -5.89 11.03
CA ILE A 33 16.00 -6.87 11.94
C ILE A 33 15.26 -8.20 12.00
N GLY A 34 14.02 -8.25 11.49
CA GLY A 34 13.24 -9.50 11.41
C GLY A 34 12.15 -9.45 10.35
N TYR A 35 11.83 -10.61 9.79
CA TYR A 35 10.72 -10.77 8.86
C TYR A 35 10.06 -12.13 9.04
N GLY A 36 8.78 -12.21 8.71
CA GLY A 36 8.02 -13.43 8.71
C GLY A 36 7.00 -13.43 7.58
N ILE A 37 7.03 -14.49 6.78
CA ILE A 37 6.15 -14.65 5.62
C ILE A 37 5.36 -15.94 5.80
N ALA A 38 4.04 -15.86 5.68
CA ALA A 38 3.15 -17.01 5.73
C ALA A 38 2.19 -16.98 4.53
N PRO A 39 1.81 -18.15 3.96
CA PRO A 39 0.71 -18.22 3.02
C PRO A 39 -0.56 -17.65 3.66
N SER A 40 -1.32 -16.85 2.90
CA SER A 40 -2.58 -16.30 3.38
C SER A 40 -3.72 -17.24 3.01
N VAL A 41 -4.43 -17.71 4.03
CA VAL A 41 -5.65 -18.50 3.89
C VAL A 41 -6.74 -17.75 4.64
N GLY A 42 -7.86 -17.46 3.97
CA GLY A 42 -8.96 -16.68 4.57
C GLY A 42 -9.07 -15.23 4.10
N MET A 43 -8.14 -14.75 3.27
CA MET A 43 -8.26 -13.47 2.56
C MET A 43 -8.73 -13.66 1.12
N LYS A 44 -9.56 -12.75 0.61
CA LYS A 44 -10.03 -12.73 -0.79
C LYS A 44 -10.19 -11.29 -1.27
N LYS A 45 -9.48 -10.93 -2.34
CA LYS A 45 -9.53 -9.59 -2.95
C LYS A 45 -9.33 -8.45 -1.92
N GLY A 46 -8.34 -8.63 -1.05
CA GLY A 46 -8.00 -7.67 0.01
C GLY A 46 -8.93 -7.67 1.22
N MET A 47 -9.94 -8.55 1.28
CA MET A 47 -10.90 -8.61 2.38
C MET A 47 -10.84 -9.94 3.13
N VAL A 48 -11.17 -9.91 4.42
CA VAL A 48 -11.29 -11.12 5.24
C VAL A 48 -12.54 -11.90 4.84
N ALA A 49 -12.33 -13.09 4.29
CA ALA A 49 -13.37 -14.07 3.95
C ALA A 49 -13.56 -15.12 5.07
N ASN A 50 -12.53 -15.41 5.86
CA ASN A 50 -12.58 -16.30 7.02
C ASN A 50 -11.68 -15.78 8.14
N ILE A 51 -12.27 -15.47 9.30
CA ILE A 51 -11.57 -14.86 10.44
C ILE A 51 -10.48 -15.80 10.98
N ASP A 52 -10.82 -17.05 11.32
CA ASP A 52 -9.91 -17.97 12.00
C ASP A 52 -8.70 -18.33 11.14
N GLN A 53 -8.91 -18.57 9.83
CA GLN A 53 -7.82 -18.84 8.90
C GLN A 53 -6.89 -17.63 8.73
N THR A 54 -7.47 -16.43 8.72
CA THR A 54 -6.70 -15.18 8.60
C THR A 54 -5.87 -14.93 9.87
N VAL A 55 -6.46 -15.14 11.05
CA VAL A 55 -5.75 -15.07 12.35
C VAL A 55 -4.57 -16.02 12.38
N ASN A 56 -4.76 -17.27 11.95
CA ASN A 56 -3.67 -18.27 11.91
C ASN A 56 -2.55 -17.86 10.94
N SER A 57 -2.90 -17.31 9.77
CA SER A 57 -1.92 -16.81 8.79
C SER A 57 -1.11 -15.64 9.34
N ILE A 58 -1.77 -14.69 10.02
CA ILE A 58 -1.13 -13.56 10.69
C ILE A 58 -0.21 -14.04 11.82
N ALA A 59 -0.72 -14.87 12.73
CA ALA A 59 0.06 -15.42 13.85
C ALA A 59 1.31 -16.18 13.37
N SER A 60 1.21 -16.96 12.29
CA SER A 60 2.36 -17.64 11.70
C SER A 60 3.43 -16.68 11.16
N SER A 61 3.01 -15.56 10.56
CA SER A 61 3.95 -14.53 10.09
C SER A 61 4.62 -13.79 11.26
N ILE A 62 3.87 -13.48 12.32
CA ILE A 62 4.38 -12.86 13.55
C ILE A 62 5.43 -13.76 14.19
N GLU A 63 5.11 -15.04 14.43
CA GLU A 63 6.01 -15.98 15.09
C GLU A 63 7.36 -16.09 14.37
N LYS A 64 7.36 -16.10 13.03
CA LYS A 64 8.58 -16.14 12.22
C LYS A 64 9.41 -14.86 12.37
N ALA A 65 8.77 -13.69 12.36
CA ALA A 65 9.44 -12.41 12.53
C ALA A 65 10.04 -12.25 13.93
N GLU A 66 9.29 -12.61 14.97
CA GLU A 66 9.76 -12.59 16.36
C GLU A 66 10.93 -13.56 16.57
N ARG A 67 10.87 -14.76 15.99
CA ARG A 67 11.95 -15.74 16.09
C ARG A 67 13.24 -15.25 15.44
N LEU A 68 13.15 -14.55 14.30
CA LEU A 68 14.32 -14.06 13.58
C LEU A 68 14.97 -12.86 14.27
N SER A 69 14.16 -11.94 14.81
CA SER A 69 14.64 -10.71 15.47
C SER A 69 14.96 -10.88 16.95
N GLY A 70 14.34 -11.86 17.63
CA GLY A 70 14.30 -11.94 19.10
C GLY A 70 13.38 -10.90 19.76
N TYR A 71 12.68 -10.08 18.98
CA TYR A 71 11.77 -9.05 19.47
C TYR A 71 10.33 -9.59 19.59
N LYS A 72 9.64 -9.25 20.68
CA LYS A 72 8.22 -9.60 20.87
C LYS A 72 7.33 -8.47 20.36
N ILE A 73 6.48 -8.77 19.36
CA ILE A 73 5.57 -7.80 18.75
C ILE A 73 4.39 -7.55 19.70
N SER A 74 4.19 -6.29 20.08
CA SER A 74 3.01 -5.82 20.85
C SER A 74 2.04 -5.00 20.00
N SER A 75 2.56 -4.23 19.05
CA SER A 75 1.80 -3.33 18.20
C SER A 75 2.38 -3.32 16.79
N ALA A 76 1.58 -2.90 15.80
CA ALA A 76 2.03 -2.74 14.43
C ALA A 76 1.23 -1.69 13.64
N PHE A 77 1.88 -1.12 12.63
CA PHE A 77 1.24 -0.51 11.47
C PHE A 77 0.72 -1.64 10.57
N VAL A 78 -0.54 -1.54 10.14
CA VAL A 78 -1.19 -2.61 9.38
C VAL A 78 -1.70 -2.07 8.05
N SER A 79 -1.39 -2.75 6.95
CA SER A 79 -1.94 -2.38 5.65
C SER A 79 -3.43 -2.70 5.58
N VAL A 80 -4.20 -1.83 4.93
CA VAL A 80 -5.60 -2.09 4.56
C VAL A 80 -5.78 -1.87 3.07
N GLY A 81 -6.38 -2.85 2.40
CA GLY A 81 -6.67 -2.80 0.97
C GLY A 81 -8.09 -3.28 0.69
N GLY A 82 -8.34 -3.65 -0.56
CA GLY A 82 -9.62 -4.19 -1.01
C GLY A 82 -10.53 -3.15 -1.66
N SER A 83 -11.42 -3.61 -2.54
CA SER A 83 -12.27 -2.74 -3.38
C SER A 83 -13.34 -1.95 -2.62
N HIS A 84 -13.39 -2.06 -1.29
CA HIS A 84 -14.25 -1.22 -0.47
C HIS A 84 -13.61 0.13 -0.13
N ILE A 85 -12.29 0.26 -0.34
CA ILE A 85 -11.57 1.52 -0.16
C ILE A 85 -12.01 2.48 -1.26
N GLY A 86 -12.34 3.70 -0.86
CA GLY A 86 -12.70 4.78 -1.77
C GLY A 86 -12.18 6.10 -1.22
N SER A 87 -11.94 7.04 -2.12
CA SER A 87 -11.39 8.33 -1.77
C SER A 87 -12.20 9.47 -2.37
N GLN A 88 -12.07 10.64 -1.74
CA GLN A 88 -12.66 11.89 -2.22
C GLN A 88 -11.83 13.06 -1.72
N ASN A 89 -11.84 14.16 -2.47
CA ASN A 89 -11.18 15.38 -2.05
C ASN A 89 -12.18 16.29 -1.34
N SER A 90 -11.69 17.03 -0.34
CA SER A 90 -12.48 18.00 0.43
C SER A 90 -11.68 19.27 0.66
N ARG A 91 -12.38 20.37 0.91
CA ARG A 91 -11.76 21.65 1.27
C ARG A 91 -12.31 22.13 2.60
N GLY A 92 -11.41 22.42 3.53
CA GLY A 92 -11.72 23.05 4.81
C GLY A 92 -11.35 24.52 4.78
N VAL A 93 -12.16 25.37 5.41
CA VAL A 93 -11.95 26.83 5.43
C VAL A 93 -12.16 27.36 6.84
N VAL A 94 -11.20 28.14 7.34
CA VAL A 94 -11.30 28.81 8.64
C VAL A 94 -10.79 30.24 8.57
N ALA A 95 -11.32 31.08 9.46
CA ALA A 95 -10.69 32.37 9.75
C ALA A 95 -9.47 32.16 10.65
N VAL A 96 -8.37 32.85 10.35
CA VAL A 96 -7.16 32.84 11.17
C VAL A 96 -7.42 33.64 12.45
N SER A 97 -7.17 32.98 13.57
CA SER A 97 -7.47 33.52 14.90
C SER A 97 -6.25 34.24 15.51
N GLY A 98 -6.49 35.10 16.50
CA GLY A 98 -5.42 35.82 17.22
C GLY A 98 -5.15 37.25 16.74
N HIS A 99 -4.46 38.03 17.59
CA HIS A 99 -4.29 39.48 17.38
C HIS A 99 -3.32 39.84 16.24
N LYS A 100 -2.38 38.96 15.92
CA LYS A 100 -1.38 39.17 14.88
C LYS A 100 -1.81 38.69 13.49
N ARG A 101 -2.97 38.01 13.37
CA ARG A 101 -3.44 37.40 12.12
C ARG A 101 -2.38 36.53 11.46
N GLU A 102 -1.69 35.73 12.27
CA GLU A 102 -0.62 34.85 11.84
C GLU A 102 -1.11 33.41 11.97
N VAL A 103 -0.95 32.61 10.91
CA VAL A 103 -1.42 31.22 10.89
C VAL A 103 -0.70 30.41 11.96
N SER A 104 -1.47 29.88 12.89
CA SER A 104 -1.01 29.00 13.95
C SER A 104 -1.31 27.53 13.65
N ARG A 105 -0.69 26.62 14.42
CA ARG A 105 -0.99 25.18 14.36
C ARG A 105 -2.46 24.87 14.68
N GLU A 106 -3.08 25.67 15.56
CA GLU A 106 -4.50 25.54 15.86
C GLU A 106 -5.37 25.89 14.65
N ASP A 107 -5.01 26.93 13.88
CA ASP A 107 -5.71 27.27 12.64
C ASP A 107 -5.60 26.14 11.61
N VAL A 108 -4.42 25.54 11.44
CA VAL A 108 -4.20 24.37 10.56
C VAL A 108 -5.04 23.18 10.99
N ALA A 109 -5.07 22.86 12.30
CA ALA A 109 -5.87 21.77 12.83
C ALA A 109 -7.37 22.02 12.62
N ARG A 110 -7.86 23.24 12.87
CA ARG A 110 -9.25 23.63 12.63
C ARG A 110 -9.62 23.59 11.14
N ALA A 111 -8.72 24.03 10.26
CA ALA A 111 -8.92 23.93 8.81
C ALA A 111 -9.05 22.46 8.37
N THR A 112 -8.15 21.61 8.87
CA THR A 112 -8.15 20.17 8.58
C THR A 112 -9.43 19.51 9.10
N GLU A 113 -9.86 19.84 10.31
CA GLU A 113 -11.13 19.35 10.88
C GLU A 113 -12.34 19.81 10.08
N ALA A 114 -12.36 21.08 9.64
CA ALA A 114 -13.40 21.58 8.75
C ALA A 114 -13.44 20.81 7.41
N ALA A 115 -12.28 20.37 6.88
CA ALA A 115 -12.23 19.55 5.68
C ALA A 115 -12.83 18.15 5.90
N LYS A 116 -12.81 17.62 7.14
CA LYS A 116 -13.43 16.33 7.49
C LYS A 116 -14.96 16.38 7.51
N ALA A 117 -15.58 17.57 7.51
CA ALA A 117 -17.03 17.74 7.59
C ALA A 117 -17.84 17.23 6.38
N VAL A 118 -17.19 16.55 5.44
CA VAL A 118 -17.87 15.81 4.37
C VAL A 118 -18.73 14.68 4.95
N GLN A 119 -19.87 14.43 4.30
CA GLN A 119 -20.72 13.31 4.69
C GLN A 119 -20.05 11.99 4.31
N VAL A 120 -19.33 11.40 5.26
CA VAL A 120 -18.94 9.99 5.19
C VAL A 120 -20.16 9.16 5.61
N PRO A 121 -20.67 8.26 4.74
CA PRO A 121 -21.78 7.39 5.08
C PRO A 121 -21.51 6.60 6.38
N SER A 122 -22.53 6.39 7.20
CA SER A 122 -22.38 5.74 8.52
C SER A 122 -21.89 4.29 8.46
N ASN A 123 -21.90 3.66 7.28
CA ASN A 123 -21.36 2.32 7.03
C ASN A 123 -19.90 2.35 6.52
N ARG A 124 -19.25 3.52 6.55
CA ARG A 124 -17.86 3.71 6.19
C ARG A 124 -17.08 4.30 7.35
N GLU A 125 -15.81 3.93 7.42
CA GLU A 125 -14.86 4.41 8.41
C GLU A 125 -13.78 5.21 7.70
N MET A 126 -13.47 6.40 8.21
CA MET A 126 -12.41 7.26 7.69
C MET A 126 -11.07 6.68 8.12
N LEU A 127 -10.22 6.40 7.14
CA LEU A 127 -8.90 5.79 7.34
C LEU A 127 -7.81 6.86 7.32
N HIS A 128 -7.86 7.74 6.32
CA HIS A 128 -6.88 8.81 6.12
C HIS A 128 -7.59 10.11 5.80
N VAL A 129 -7.02 11.20 6.29
CA VAL A 129 -7.30 12.57 5.86
C VAL A 129 -5.92 13.12 5.57
N LEU A 130 -5.65 13.59 4.34
CA LEU A 130 -4.32 13.97 3.90
C LEU A 130 -4.30 15.40 3.30
N PRO A 131 -3.81 16.54 3.91
CA PRO A 131 -3.53 17.73 3.15
C PRO A 131 -2.67 17.50 1.92
N ARG A 132 -3.14 18.14 0.86
CA ARG A 132 -2.46 18.29 -0.41
C ARG A 132 -1.79 19.64 -0.53
N GLY A 133 -2.33 20.63 0.16
CA GLY A 133 -1.81 21.99 0.16
C GLY A 133 -2.77 22.95 0.86
N TYR A 134 -2.31 24.17 0.99
CA TYR A 134 -3.01 25.25 1.66
C TYR A 134 -3.22 26.42 0.70
N ILE A 135 -4.25 27.19 1.01
CA ILE A 135 -4.57 28.44 0.33
C ILE A 135 -4.67 29.52 1.38
N VAL A 136 -3.87 30.56 1.22
CA VAL A 136 -3.74 31.64 2.21
C VAL A 136 -4.22 32.94 1.57
N ASP A 137 -5.34 33.48 2.05
CA ASP A 137 -6.00 34.67 1.48
C ASP A 137 -6.21 34.62 -0.06
N GLY A 138 -6.48 33.41 -0.59
CA GLY A 138 -6.71 33.16 -2.02
C GLY A 138 -5.45 32.85 -2.83
N GLN A 139 -4.26 32.87 -2.21
CA GLN A 139 -3.03 32.41 -2.84
C GLN A 139 -2.90 30.89 -2.71
N GLU A 140 -2.91 30.18 -3.83
CA GLU A 140 -2.76 28.72 -3.92
C GLU A 140 -1.27 28.29 -3.91
N GLY A 141 -1.03 26.98 -3.77
CA GLY A 141 0.31 26.38 -3.87
C GLY A 141 1.15 26.49 -2.59
N ILE A 142 0.54 26.80 -1.44
CA ILE A 142 1.24 26.89 -0.16
C ILE A 142 1.38 25.50 0.46
N LYS A 143 2.62 25.04 0.70
CA LYS A 143 2.88 23.74 1.36
C LYS A 143 2.88 23.84 2.89
N ASP A 144 3.48 24.88 3.43
CA ASP A 144 3.49 25.18 4.87
C ASP A 144 2.95 26.60 5.10
N PRO A 145 1.76 26.74 5.71
CA PRO A 145 1.17 28.04 5.96
C PRO A 145 1.58 28.63 7.31
N LEU A 146 2.30 27.89 8.18
CA LEU A 146 2.61 28.33 9.54
C LEU A 146 3.43 29.61 9.53
N GLY A 147 3.03 30.58 10.35
CA GLY A 147 3.70 31.87 10.44
C GLY A 147 3.33 32.88 9.34
N MET A 148 2.52 32.49 8.34
CA MET A 148 2.04 33.41 7.32
C MET A 148 0.99 34.37 7.90
N SER A 149 1.06 35.65 7.53
CA SER A 149 0.01 36.61 7.85
C SER A 149 -1.20 36.41 6.94
N ALA A 150 -2.38 36.15 7.51
CA ALA A 150 -3.57 35.84 6.76
C ALA A 150 -4.86 36.14 7.51
N VAL A 151 -5.95 36.40 6.78
CA VAL A 151 -7.30 36.49 7.34
C VAL A 151 -8.02 35.14 7.21
N ARG A 152 -7.78 34.42 6.12
CA ARG A 152 -8.42 33.16 5.77
C ARG A 152 -7.38 32.10 5.42
N LEU A 153 -7.55 30.93 6.00
CA LEU A 153 -6.79 29.72 5.69
C LEU A 153 -7.74 28.67 5.12
N GLU A 154 -7.37 28.10 3.99
CA GLU A 154 -8.04 26.94 3.40
C GLU A 154 -7.04 25.79 3.31
N VAL A 155 -7.55 24.56 3.43
CA VAL A 155 -6.76 23.34 3.23
C VAL A 155 -7.50 22.44 2.26
N GLU A 156 -6.77 21.93 1.27
CA GLU A 156 -7.27 20.86 0.41
C GLU A 156 -6.83 19.52 0.98
N THR A 157 -7.76 18.59 1.17
CA THR A 157 -7.47 17.26 1.71
C THR A 157 -7.91 16.16 0.78
N HIS A 158 -7.13 15.07 0.76
CA HIS A 158 -7.53 13.78 0.23
C HIS A 158 -8.03 12.91 1.38
N ILE A 159 -9.31 12.55 1.33
CA ILE A 159 -9.96 11.73 2.37
C ILE A 159 -10.14 10.33 1.83
N VAL A 160 -9.71 9.35 2.61
CA VAL A 160 -9.84 7.93 2.28
C VAL A 160 -10.72 7.25 3.32
N ALA A 161 -11.70 6.49 2.85
CA ALA A 161 -12.61 5.74 3.72
C ALA A 161 -12.79 4.31 3.21
N GLY A 162 -12.99 3.37 4.13
CA GLY A 162 -13.31 1.97 3.84
C GLY A 162 -14.69 1.57 4.35
N ALA A 163 -15.21 0.41 3.94
CA ALA A 163 -16.42 -0.14 4.57
C ALA A 163 -16.11 -0.55 6.01
N SER A 164 -16.91 -0.08 6.97
CA SER A 164 -16.64 -0.30 8.41
C SER A 164 -16.56 -1.78 8.76
N THR A 165 -17.39 -2.62 8.14
CA THR A 165 -17.38 -4.07 8.39
C THR A 165 -16.07 -4.73 7.95
N SER A 166 -15.52 -4.31 6.80
CA SER A 166 -14.25 -4.84 6.30
C SER A 166 -13.08 -4.42 7.20
N VAL A 167 -13.05 -3.15 7.60
CA VAL A 167 -12.04 -2.61 8.54
C VAL A 167 -12.11 -3.33 9.88
N GLN A 168 -13.31 -3.46 10.46
CA GLN A 168 -13.52 -4.16 11.73
C GLN A 168 -13.10 -5.64 11.68
N ASN A 169 -13.36 -6.33 10.57
CA ASN A 169 -12.95 -7.73 10.42
C ASN A 169 -11.43 -7.87 10.39
N LEU A 170 -10.71 -6.99 9.67
CA LEU A 170 -9.25 -6.98 9.68
C LEU A 170 -8.71 -6.65 11.08
N THR A 171 -9.22 -5.59 11.71
CA THR A 171 -8.85 -5.20 13.07
C THR A 171 -9.03 -6.36 14.05
N LYS A 172 -10.17 -7.06 13.97
CA LYS A 172 -10.45 -8.24 14.79
C LYS A 172 -9.41 -9.34 14.57
N CYS A 173 -9.01 -9.63 13.33
CA CYS A 173 -8.00 -10.63 13.04
C CYS A 173 -6.63 -10.27 13.65
N ILE A 174 -6.21 -9.01 13.55
CA ILE A 174 -4.94 -8.54 14.12
C ILE A 174 -4.97 -8.61 15.66
N THR A 175 -6.04 -8.13 16.30
CA THR A 175 -6.18 -8.18 17.76
C THR A 175 -6.25 -9.61 18.29
N GLN A 176 -6.92 -10.53 17.58
CA GLN A 176 -6.96 -11.95 17.96
C GLN A 176 -5.60 -12.66 17.77
N ALA A 177 -4.71 -12.11 16.95
CA ALA A 177 -3.31 -12.52 16.88
C ALA A 177 -2.44 -11.90 17.99
N ASN A 178 -3.05 -11.24 18.99
CA ASN A 178 -2.42 -10.57 20.13
C ASN A 178 -1.54 -9.37 19.77
N VAL A 179 -1.90 -8.63 18.71
CA VAL A 179 -1.21 -7.41 18.29
C VAL A 179 -2.17 -6.23 18.33
N GLN A 180 -1.72 -5.11 18.90
CA GLN A 180 -2.42 -3.82 18.83
C GLN A 180 -2.15 -3.14 17.49
N ILE A 181 -3.08 -2.31 17.03
CA ILE A 181 -2.90 -1.55 15.78
C ILE A 181 -2.48 -0.14 16.16
N ASP A 182 -1.26 0.23 15.76
CA ASP A 182 -0.78 1.61 15.88
C ASP A 182 -1.53 2.49 14.89
N GLU A 183 -1.61 2.05 13.62
CA GLU A 183 -2.36 2.74 12.57
C GLU A 183 -2.75 1.76 11.43
N LEU A 184 -3.86 2.04 10.75
CA LEU A 184 -4.25 1.39 9.50
C LEU A 184 -3.83 2.24 8.31
N VAL A 185 -2.93 1.74 7.47
CA VAL A 185 -2.39 2.47 6.31
C VAL A 185 -2.90 1.85 5.02
N ILE A 186 -3.44 2.63 4.08
CA ILE A 186 -3.86 2.03 2.81
C ILE A 186 -2.65 1.49 2.03
N SER A 187 -2.82 0.33 1.40
CA SER A 187 -1.71 -0.39 0.74
C SER A 187 -0.99 0.46 -0.32
N SER A 188 -1.73 1.23 -1.14
CA SER A 188 -1.12 2.07 -2.18
C SER A 188 -0.27 3.22 -1.60
N LEU A 189 -0.65 3.78 -0.45
CA LEU A 189 0.12 4.82 0.23
C LEU A 189 1.40 4.25 0.84
N ALA A 190 1.30 3.10 1.53
CA ALA A 190 2.49 2.40 2.02
C ALA A 190 3.43 2.01 0.87
N ALA A 191 2.91 1.40 -0.20
CA ALA A 191 3.72 1.04 -1.36
C ALA A 191 4.42 2.26 -2.00
N ALA A 192 3.75 3.42 -2.04
CA ALA A 192 4.32 4.67 -2.51
C ALA A 192 5.53 5.11 -1.68
N GLU A 193 5.45 5.05 -0.34
CA GLU A 193 6.54 5.42 0.56
C GLU A 193 7.83 4.62 0.30
N ALA A 194 7.69 3.34 -0.07
CA ALA A 194 8.86 2.51 -0.34
C ALA A 194 9.41 2.62 -1.76
N THR A 195 8.64 3.10 -2.74
CA THR A 195 8.97 2.93 -4.17
C THR A 195 9.09 4.22 -4.97
N LEU A 196 8.50 5.32 -4.48
CA LEU A 196 8.54 6.62 -5.13
C LEU A 196 9.63 7.48 -4.52
N THR A 197 10.26 8.28 -5.37
CA THR A 197 11.10 9.40 -4.94
C THR A 197 10.26 10.67 -4.77
N ASP A 198 10.74 11.60 -3.96
CA ASP A 198 10.08 12.91 -3.79
C ASP A 198 9.97 13.66 -5.13
N THR A 199 10.97 13.54 -6.00
CA THR A 199 10.94 14.14 -7.35
C THR A 199 9.80 13.59 -8.19
N GLU A 200 9.52 12.29 -8.14
CA GLU A 200 8.38 11.70 -8.85
C GLU A 200 7.05 12.16 -8.27
N LYS A 201 6.93 12.22 -6.93
CA LYS A 201 5.74 12.73 -6.24
C LYS A 201 5.46 14.20 -6.62
N GLU A 202 6.50 15.02 -6.76
CA GLU A 202 6.38 16.42 -7.20
C GLU A 202 5.99 16.56 -8.66
N LEU A 203 6.68 15.84 -9.55
CA LEU A 203 6.45 15.95 -10.98
C LEU A 203 5.06 15.43 -11.39
N GLY A 204 4.59 14.38 -10.72
CA GLY A 204 3.33 13.73 -11.03
C GLY A 204 3.54 12.29 -11.48
N VAL A 205 3.09 11.33 -10.66
CA VAL A 205 3.34 9.90 -10.84
C VAL A 205 2.17 9.06 -10.36
N VAL A 206 1.97 7.90 -10.99
CA VAL A 206 1.03 6.87 -10.49
C VAL A 206 1.83 5.71 -9.94
N VAL A 207 1.56 5.31 -8.70
CA VAL A 207 1.98 3.99 -8.20
C VAL A 207 0.86 2.98 -8.46
N VAL A 208 1.23 1.82 -8.99
CA VAL A 208 0.30 0.71 -9.26
C VAL A 208 0.87 -0.55 -8.62
N ASP A 209 0.33 -0.93 -7.46
CA ASP A 209 0.69 -2.16 -6.75
C ASP A 209 -0.19 -3.31 -7.24
N ILE A 210 0.38 -4.22 -8.04
CA ILE A 210 -0.31 -5.41 -8.52
C ILE A 210 -0.09 -6.53 -7.51
N GLY A 211 -0.98 -6.59 -6.53
CA GLY A 211 -1.01 -7.61 -5.50
C GLY A 211 -1.56 -8.96 -6.00
N GLY A 212 -1.78 -9.86 -5.04
CA GLY A 212 -2.35 -11.18 -5.33
C GLY A 212 -3.79 -11.11 -5.81
N GLY A 213 -4.66 -10.38 -5.10
CA GLY A 213 -6.10 -10.32 -5.39
C GLY A 213 -6.63 -8.95 -5.79
N THR A 214 -5.78 -7.91 -5.72
CA THR A 214 -6.13 -6.51 -5.97
C THR A 214 -5.01 -5.83 -6.76
N THR A 215 -5.37 -4.73 -7.40
CA THR A 215 -4.44 -3.75 -7.96
C THR A 215 -4.75 -2.41 -7.32
N ASP A 216 -3.83 -1.92 -6.51
CA ASP A 216 -3.99 -0.72 -5.71
C ASP A 216 -3.31 0.45 -6.42
N ILE A 217 -4.01 1.58 -6.53
CA ILE A 217 -3.60 2.75 -7.31
C ILE A 217 -3.53 3.96 -6.39
N ALA A 218 -2.45 4.73 -6.49
CA ALA A 218 -2.40 6.09 -5.94
C ALA A 218 -1.72 7.04 -6.94
N VAL A 219 -2.30 8.22 -7.10
CA VAL A 219 -1.82 9.29 -7.97
C VAL A 219 -1.26 10.40 -7.11
N PHE A 220 -0.01 10.77 -7.36
CA PHE A 220 0.67 11.88 -6.71
C PHE A 220 0.93 12.99 -7.71
N ALA A 221 0.86 14.23 -7.25
CA ALA A 221 1.28 15.44 -7.95
C ALA A 221 1.61 16.51 -6.89
N ASP A 222 2.50 17.46 -7.20
CA ASP A 222 2.89 18.54 -6.29
C ASP A 222 3.31 18.06 -4.87
N GLY A 223 3.82 16.83 -4.78
CA GLY A 223 4.32 16.22 -3.56
C GLY A 223 3.25 15.54 -2.70
N ALA A 224 1.98 15.56 -3.12
CA ALA A 224 0.87 15.02 -2.34
C ALA A 224 0.02 14.03 -3.14
N ILE A 225 -0.77 13.22 -2.43
CA ILE A 225 -1.71 12.28 -3.04
C ILE A 225 -2.99 12.98 -3.48
N TYR A 226 -3.40 12.78 -4.72
CA TYR A 226 -4.60 13.40 -5.32
C TYR A 226 -5.73 12.40 -5.55
N HIS A 227 -5.40 11.13 -5.77
CA HIS A 227 -6.36 10.06 -6.02
C HIS A 227 -5.86 8.74 -5.44
N SER A 228 -6.78 7.92 -4.93
CA SER A 228 -6.51 6.53 -4.56
C SER A 228 -7.70 5.64 -4.84
N ALA A 229 -7.43 4.44 -5.36
CA ALA A 229 -8.46 3.47 -5.74
C ALA A 229 -7.92 2.04 -5.66
N VAL A 230 -8.83 1.07 -5.56
CA VAL A 230 -8.48 -0.36 -5.52
C VAL A 230 -9.34 -1.14 -6.51
N LEU A 231 -8.68 -1.80 -7.46
CA LEU A 231 -9.34 -2.65 -8.44
C LEU A 231 -9.37 -4.11 -7.93
N PRO A 232 -10.53 -4.82 -8.01
CA PRO A 232 -10.69 -6.18 -7.50
C PRO A 232 -10.13 -7.27 -8.44
N VAL A 233 -8.97 -7.00 -9.06
CA VAL A 233 -8.22 -7.87 -9.97
C VAL A 233 -6.73 -7.81 -9.61
N GLY A 234 -6.04 -8.94 -9.65
CA GLY A 234 -4.60 -9.00 -9.35
C GLY A 234 -3.93 -10.22 -9.97
N ALA A 235 -2.71 -10.54 -9.53
CA ALA A 235 -1.89 -11.60 -10.12
C ALA A 235 -2.51 -13.01 -10.02
N ILE A 236 -3.47 -13.26 -9.12
CA ILE A 236 -4.21 -14.53 -9.04
C ILE A 236 -5.14 -14.72 -10.23
N ASN A 237 -5.63 -13.63 -10.84
CA ASN A 237 -6.44 -13.73 -12.05
C ASN A 237 -5.62 -14.30 -13.22
N VAL A 238 -4.33 -13.93 -13.31
CA VAL A 238 -3.39 -14.52 -14.27
C VAL A 238 -3.28 -16.03 -14.03
N THR A 239 -3.09 -16.43 -12.77
CA THR A 239 -3.00 -17.86 -12.39
C THR A 239 -4.26 -18.64 -12.75
N ASN A 240 -5.44 -18.07 -12.50
CA ASN A 240 -6.71 -18.70 -12.85
C ASN A 240 -6.84 -18.90 -14.36
N ASP A 241 -6.47 -17.89 -15.15
CA ASP A 241 -6.53 -17.98 -16.60
C ASP A 241 -5.52 -18.99 -17.15
N VAL A 242 -4.32 -19.06 -16.57
CA VAL A 242 -3.32 -20.08 -16.92
C VAL A 242 -3.83 -21.48 -16.59
N ALA A 243 -4.44 -21.68 -15.42
CA ALA A 243 -5.01 -22.97 -15.03
C ALA A 243 -6.10 -23.42 -16.01
N ILE A 244 -7.01 -22.52 -16.39
CA ILE A 244 -8.08 -22.80 -17.36
C ILE A 244 -7.49 -23.04 -18.75
N GLY A 245 -6.63 -22.14 -19.22
CA GLY A 245 -6.08 -22.15 -20.57
C GLY A 245 -5.14 -23.32 -20.85
N LEU A 246 -4.40 -23.78 -19.85
CA LEU A 246 -3.50 -24.94 -19.92
C LEU A 246 -4.12 -26.22 -19.34
N ARG A 247 -5.36 -26.16 -18.84
CA ARG A 247 -6.11 -27.27 -18.22
C ARG A 247 -5.32 -27.98 -17.13
N THR A 248 -4.79 -27.20 -16.20
CA THR A 248 -3.97 -27.69 -15.10
C THR A 248 -4.48 -27.19 -13.74
N SER A 249 -3.90 -27.70 -12.65
CA SER A 249 -4.25 -27.27 -11.29
C SER A 249 -3.78 -25.84 -11.02
N LEU A 250 -4.44 -25.12 -10.10
CA LEU A 250 -4.04 -23.77 -9.69
C LEU A 250 -2.60 -23.73 -9.15
N ASN A 251 -2.19 -24.76 -8.39
CA ASN A 251 -0.84 -24.85 -7.85
C ASN A 251 0.20 -24.95 -8.96
N LEU A 252 -0.04 -25.80 -9.96
CA LEU A 252 0.87 -25.94 -11.10
C LEU A 252 0.87 -24.68 -11.98
N ALA A 253 -0.31 -24.07 -12.19
CA ALA A 253 -0.42 -22.82 -12.92
C ALA A 253 0.39 -21.69 -12.26
N GLU A 254 0.34 -21.57 -10.94
CA GLU A 254 1.13 -20.57 -10.20
C GLU A 254 2.63 -20.84 -10.37
N GLU A 255 3.04 -22.11 -10.22
CA GLU A 255 4.43 -22.52 -10.38
C GLU A 255 4.96 -22.19 -11.79
N ILE A 256 4.20 -22.55 -12.83
CA ILE A 256 4.55 -22.27 -14.22
C ILE A 256 4.60 -20.77 -14.47
N LYS A 257 3.63 -20.00 -13.98
CA LYS A 257 3.58 -18.53 -14.11
C LYS A 257 4.83 -17.89 -13.49
N ILE A 258 5.20 -18.28 -12.28
CA ILE A 258 6.38 -17.73 -11.58
C ILE A 258 7.68 -18.12 -12.30
N LYS A 259 7.82 -19.38 -12.74
CA LYS A 259 9.09 -19.89 -13.31
C LYS A 259 9.30 -19.53 -14.78
N HIS A 260 8.24 -19.44 -15.57
CA HIS A 260 8.32 -19.37 -17.03
C HIS A 260 7.45 -18.27 -17.66
N GLY A 261 6.64 -17.59 -16.86
CA GLY A 261 5.71 -16.58 -17.35
C GLY A 261 6.41 -15.32 -17.85
N THR A 262 5.94 -14.81 -18.98
CA THR A 262 6.31 -13.51 -19.53
C THR A 262 5.08 -12.86 -20.16
N ALA A 263 5.04 -11.53 -20.10
CA ALA A 263 4.10 -10.65 -20.74
C ALA A 263 4.67 -10.03 -22.03
N SER A 264 5.85 -10.48 -22.47
CA SER A 264 6.49 -10.07 -23.74
C SER A 264 6.53 -11.25 -24.72
N LEU A 265 5.56 -11.30 -25.64
CA LEU A 265 5.53 -12.33 -26.69
C LEU A 265 6.73 -12.28 -27.65
N ALA A 266 7.37 -11.12 -27.79
CA ALA A 266 8.53 -10.95 -28.66
C ALA A 266 9.77 -11.74 -28.20
N GLU A 267 9.85 -12.05 -26.90
CA GLU A 267 10.98 -12.77 -26.30
C GLU A 267 10.81 -14.29 -26.31
N VAL A 268 9.66 -14.79 -26.78
CA VAL A 268 9.31 -16.21 -26.72
C VAL A 268 9.49 -16.87 -28.08
N GLN A 269 10.32 -17.91 -28.15
CA GLN A 269 10.49 -18.67 -29.38
C GLN A 269 9.19 -19.43 -29.71
N PRO A 270 8.70 -19.42 -30.96
CA PRO A 270 7.42 -20.02 -31.33
C PRO A 270 7.27 -21.51 -30.97
N GLU A 271 8.37 -22.26 -31.02
CA GLU A 271 8.40 -23.72 -30.79
C GLU A 271 8.94 -24.10 -29.40
N GLU A 272 9.13 -23.14 -28.50
CA GLU A 272 9.66 -23.43 -27.16
C GLU A 272 8.65 -24.26 -26.34
N LEU A 273 9.08 -25.47 -25.97
CA LEU A 273 8.33 -26.41 -25.15
C LEU A 273 8.87 -26.41 -23.72
N LEU A 274 7.97 -26.36 -22.75
CA LEU A 274 8.27 -26.50 -21.32
C LEU A 274 7.78 -27.86 -20.85
N ASN A 275 8.66 -28.63 -20.23
CA ASN A 275 8.30 -29.86 -19.55
C ASN A 275 8.07 -29.56 -18.07
N VAL A 276 6.82 -29.60 -17.64
CA VAL A 276 6.43 -29.30 -16.27
C VAL A 276 6.09 -30.60 -15.56
N ALA A 277 6.80 -30.91 -14.49
CA ALA A 277 6.51 -32.09 -13.69
C ALA A 277 5.15 -31.92 -12.97
N VAL A 278 4.26 -32.91 -13.08
CA VAL A 278 3.05 -32.96 -12.26
C VAL A 278 3.39 -33.75 -10.99
N LEU A 279 3.27 -33.12 -9.82
CA LEU A 279 3.47 -33.79 -8.54
C LEU A 279 2.43 -34.91 -8.37
N GLY A 280 2.87 -36.16 -8.30
CA GLY A 280 2.06 -37.32 -7.93
C GLY A 280 1.56 -38.19 -9.09
N ASP A 281 1.71 -37.76 -10.34
CA ASP A 281 1.40 -38.58 -11.52
C ASP A 281 2.67 -38.70 -12.38
N GLY A 282 3.09 -39.91 -12.71
CA GLY A 282 4.40 -40.20 -13.32
C GLY A 282 4.62 -39.63 -14.73
N GLY A 283 3.75 -38.73 -15.21
CA GLY A 283 3.86 -38.02 -16.48
C GLY A 283 3.96 -36.51 -16.27
N GLY A 284 5.03 -35.89 -16.78
CA GLY A 284 5.09 -34.44 -16.92
C GLY A 284 4.10 -33.95 -17.98
N GLN A 285 3.65 -32.70 -17.86
CA GLN A 285 2.88 -32.00 -18.88
C GLN A 285 3.84 -31.18 -19.75
N THR A 286 3.84 -31.42 -21.06
CA THR A 286 4.53 -30.55 -22.01
C THR A 286 3.59 -29.44 -22.47
N ILE A 287 4.00 -28.18 -22.31
CA ILE A 287 3.24 -27.01 -22.76
C ILE A 287 4.08 -26.15 -23.70
N GLN A 288 3.43 -25.45 -24.63
CA GLN A 288 4.09 -24.42 -25.42
C GLN A 288 4.22 -23.13 -24.58
N ARG A 289 5.44 -22.63 -24.39
CA ARG A 289 5.69 -21.38 -23.64
C ARG A 289 4.97 -20.19 -24.27
N ARG A 290 4.84 -20.19 -25.60
CA ARG A 290 4.07 -19.16 -26.32
C ARG A 290 2.64 -19.06 -25.82
N ARG A 291 1.93 -20.19 -25.70
CA ARG A 291 0.54 -20.23 -25.20
C ARG A 291 0.41 -19.73 -23.77
N LEU A 292 1.36 -20.07 -22.89
CA LEU A 292 1.42 -19.51 -21.53
C LEU A 292 1.53 -17.98 -21.58
N SER A 293 2.41 -17.47 -22.43
CA SER A 293 2.70 -16.03 -22.54
C SER A 293 1.52 -15.27 -23.14
N GLU A 294 0.82 -15.83 -24.13
CA GLU A 294 -0.41 -15.24 -24.70
C GLU A 294 -1.51 -15.07 -23.63
N ILE A 295 -1.66 -16.06 -22.73
CA ILE A 295 -2.63 -15.98 -21.63
C ILE A 295 -2.22 -14.90 -20.62
N ILE A 296 -0.94 -14.84 -20.25
CA ILE A 296 -0.41 -13.85 -19.30
C ILE A 296 -0.55 -12.44 -19.86
N GLU A 297 -0.11 -12.20 -21.09
CA GLU A 297 -0.19 -10.91 -21.77
C GLU A 297 -1.63 -10.42 -21.85
N ALA A 298 -2.58 -11.28 -22.23
CA ALA A 298 -3.99 -10.92 -22.32
C ALA A 298 -4.55 -10.44 -20.96
N ARG A 299 -4.29 -11.18 -19.87
CA ARG A 299 -4.78 -10.80 -18.54
C ARG A 299 -4.07 -9.55 -18.01
N MET A 300 -2.77 -9.44 -18.19
CA MET A 300 -2.03 -8.25 -17.75
C MET A 300 -2.47 -7.01 -18.52
N SER A 301 -2.71 -7.12 -19.83
CA SER A 301 -3.27 -6.05 -20.66
C SER A 301 -4.62 -5.57 -20.14
N GLU A 302 -5.50 -6.49 -19.74
CA GLU A 302 -6.80 -6.15 -19.13
C GLU A 302 -6.63 -5.40 -17.80
N ILE A 303 -5.72 -5.84 -16.93
CA ILE A 303 -5.41 -5.13 -15.68
C ILE A 303 -4.92 -3.70 -15.98
N TYR A 304 -4.01 -3.54 -16.94
CA TYR A 304 -3.50 -2.22 -17.32
C TYR A 304 -4.58 -1.34 -17.98
N ALA A 305 -5.49 -1.91 -18.77
CA ALA A 305 -6.61 -1.17 -19.32
C ALA A 305 -7.54 -0.62 -18.21
N LEU A 306 -7.81 -1.41 -17.17
CA LEU A 306 -8.58 -0.96 -16.01
C LEU A 306 -7.84 0.12 -15.21
N VAL A 307 -6.51 -0.01 -15.06
CA VAL A 307 -5.67 1.04 -14.46
C VAL A 307 -5.76 2.33 -15.26
N ARG A 308 -5.64 2.27 -16.59
CA ARG A 308 -5.77 3.44 -17.48
C ARG A 308 -7.12 4.12 -17.30
N GLU A 309 -8.20 3.35 -17.27
CA GLU A 309 -9.55 3.88 -17.06
C GLU A 309 -9.66 4.58 -15.69
N GLU A 310 -9.13 3.98 -14.63
CA GLU A 310 -9.14 4.58 -13.29
C GLU A 310 -8.32 5.88 -13.23
N VAL A 311 -7.13 5.90 -13.84
CA VAL A 311 -6.28 7.11 -13.93
C VAL A 311 -7.00 8.21 -14.71
N GLN A 312 -7.71 7.88 -15.79
CA GLN A 312 -8.55 8.86 -16.50
C GLN A 312 -9.71 9.36 -15.64
N ARG A 313 -10.41 8.46 -14.94
CA ARG A 313 -11.52 8.82 -14.03
C ARG A 313 -11.06 9.73 -12.87
N SER A 314 -9.80 9.64 -12.47
CA SER A 314 -9.22 10.54 -11.45
C SER A 314 -9.20 12.01 -11.87
N GLY A 315 -9.24 12.32 -13.18
CA GLY A 315 -9.10 13.68 -13.72
C GLY A 315 -7.65 14.18 -13.83
N HIS A 316 -6.65 13.38 -13.44
CA HIS A 316 -5.24 13.79 -13.37
C HIS A 316 -4.36 13.20 -14.48
N ALA A 317 -4.92 12.47 -15.45
CA ALA A 317 -4.14 11.78 -16.49
C ALA A 317 -3.18 12.70 -17.28
N GLY A 318 -3.51 14.00 -17.43
CA GLY A 318 -2.66 14.99 -18.11
C GLY A 318 -1.53 15.58 -17.27
N MET A 319 -1.39 15.20 -15.99
CA MET A 319 -0.46 15.79 -15.03
C MET A 319 0.55 14.76 -14.50
N LEU A 320 0.94 13.77 -15.31
CA LEU A 320 1.75 12.62 -14.87
C LEU A 320 3.06 12.46 -15.66
N PRO A 321 3.92 13.49 -15.73
CA PRO A 321 5.16 13.46 -16.51
C PRO A 321 6.19 12.44 -16.00
N ALA A 322 6.17 12.08 -14.71
CA ALA A 322 7.04 11.02 -14.19
C ALA A 322 6.51 9.61 -14.52
N GLY A 323 5.30 9.50 -15.07
CA GLY A 323 4.74 8.26 -15.58
C GLY A 323 4.17 7.36 -14.48
N VAL A 324 4.46 6.05 -14.60
CA VAL A 324 3.90 5.00 -13.75
C VAL A 324 5.01 4.17 -13.13
N VAL A 325 4.87 3.90 -11.83
CA VAL A 325 5.72 2.99 -11.06
C VAL A 325 4.93 1.74 -10.73
N LEU A 326 5.26 0.62 -11.38
CA LEU A 326 4.64 -0.68 -11.09
C LEU A 326 5.33 -1.36 -9.91
N THR A 327 4.57 -1.85 -8.95
CA THR A 327 5.10 -2.61 -7.82
C THR A 327 4.21 -3.82 -7.47
N GLY A 328 4.53 -4.52 -6.39
CA GLY A 328 3.82 -5.71 -5.96
C GLY A 328 4.33 -7.00 -6.60
N GLY A 329 3.71 -8.12 -6.23
CA GLY A 329 4.09 -9.44 -6.74
C GLY A 329 3.85 -9.60 -8.24
N GLY A 330 2.79 -8.98 -8.77
CA GLY A 330 2.44 -9.03 -10.19
C GLY A 330 3.40 -8.25 -11.09
N ALA A 331 4.04 -7.19 -10.57
CA ALA A 331 5.05 -6.43 -11.31
C ALA A 331 6.34 -7.23 -11.59
N ARG A 332 6.49 -8.42 -10.99
CA ARG A 332 7.64 -9.31 -11.22
C ARG A 332 7.50 -10.18 -12.46
N ILE A 333 6.35 -10.16 -13.14
CA ILE A 333 6.19 -10.85 -14.42
C ILE A 333 7.15 -10.20 -15.43
N GLN A 334 7.96 -11.02 -16.10
CA GLN A 334 8.87 -10.54 -17.15
C GLN A 334 8.07 -9.83 -18.24
N GLY A 335 8.54 -8.68 -18.75
CA GLY A 335 7.81 -7.91 -19.76
C GLY A 335 6.67 -7.03 -19.21
N ALA A 336 6.44 -7.00 -17.89
CA ALA A 336 5.33 -6.24 -17.29
C ALA A 336 5.43 -4.73 -17.53
N ALA A 337 6.64 -4.15 -17.43
CA ALA A 337 6.82 -2.71 -17.63
C ALA A 337 6.65 -2.32 -19.10
N GLU A 338 7.12 -3.15 -20.02
CA GLU A 338 7.00 -2.99 -21.47
C GLU A 338 5.53 -3.03 -21.89
N LEU A 339 4.80 -4.08 -21.48
CA LEU A 339 3.38 -4.20 -21.79
C LEU A 339 2.57 -3.04 -21.19
N ALA A 340 2.86 -2.67 -19.95
CA ALA A 340 2.20 -1.53 -19.31
C ALA A 340 2.47 -0.22 -20.05
N ARG A 341 3.69 0.00 -20.55
CA ARG A 341 4.03 1.19 -21.33
C ARG A 341 3.19 1.28 -22.60
N ASP A 342 2.99 0.17 -23.27
CA ASP A 342 2.18 0.11 -24.50
C ASP A 342 0.70 0.35 -24.21
N VAL A 343 0.15 -0.24 -23.15
CA VAL A 343 -1.28 -0.12 -22.81
C VAL A 343 -1.63 1.23 -22.16
N LEU A 344 -0.77 1.73 -21.27
CA LEU A 344 -0.99 2.97 -20.52
C LEU A 344 -0.59 4.21 -21.33
N GLU A 345 0.22 4.07 -22.38
CA GLU A 345 0.75 5.16 -23.20
C GLU A 345 1.56 6.18 -22.36
N MET A 346 2.28 5.69 -21.34
CA MET A 346 3.04 6.50 -20.39
C MET A 346 4.43 5.86 -20.12
N PRO A 347 5.44 6.62 -19.68
CA PRO A 347 6.67 6.04 -19.16
C PRO A 347 6.34 5.09 -18.00
N VAL A 348 6.95 3.89 -18.00
CA VAL A 348 6.75 2.89 -16.95
C VAL A 348 8.08 2.34 -16.49
N ARG A 349 8.23 2.24 -15.17
CA ARG A 349 9.33 1.50 -14.51
C ARG A 349 8.80 0.55 -13.43
N ILE A 350 9.60 -0.45 -13.09
CA ILE A 350 9.36 -1.29 -11.91
C ILE A 350 9.90 -0.57 -10.66
N GLY A 351 9.10 -0.49 -9.61
CA GLY A 351 9.44 0.07 -8.30
C GLY A 351 9.82 -1.03 -7.31
N ALA A 352 11.11 -1.14 -7.01
CA ALA A 352 11.61 -1.92 -5.88
C ALA A 352 11.61 -1.05 -4.60
N PRO A 353 11.40 -1.65 -3.41
CA PRO A 353 11.47 -0.93 -2.15
C PRO A 353 12.87 -0.38 -1.89
N GLN A 354 12.93 0.86 -1.40
CA GLN A 354 14.15 1.62 -1.07
C GLN A 354 14.00 2.26 0.32
N GLY A 355 15.04 2.98 0.79
CA GLY A 355 14.97 3.75 2.04
C GLY A 355 15.15 2.93 3.33
N VAL A 356 15.46 1.64 3.24
CA VAL A 356 15.67 0.75 4.39
C VAL A 356 16.95 -0.08 4.25
N GLY A 357 17.59 -0.39 5.39
CA GLY A 357 18.75 -1.28 5.49
C GLY A 357 18.44 -2.63 6.13
N GLY A 358 19.49 -3.39 6.49
CA GLY A 358 19.36 -4.69 7.16
C GLY A 358 19.16 -5.86 6.19
N LEU A 359 18.12 -6.67 6.40
CA LEU A 359 17.85 -7.95 5.69
C LEU A 359 17.35 -7.78 4.22
N MET A 360 17.96 -6.87 3.45
CA MET A 360 17.46 -6.47 2.13
C MET A 360 17.70 -7.48 1.00
N ASP A 361 18.65 -8.40 1.13
CA ASP A 361 18.89 -9.43 0.10
C ASP A 361 17.65 -10.29 -0.18
N GLN A 362 16.78 -10.47 0.81
CA GLN A 362 15.53 -11.24 0.68
C GLN A 362 14.32 -10.36 0.32
N LEU A 363 14.39 -9.06 0.58
CA LEU A 363 13.24 -8.15 0.61
C LEU A 363 13.29 -7.03 -0.44
N SER A 364 14.37 -6.93 -1.22
CA SER A 364 14.60 -5.88 -2.21
C SER A 364 13.72 -5.94 -3.47
N ASN A 365 12.75 -6.85 -3.56
CA ASN A 365 11.89 -6.97 -4.74
C ASN A 365 10.52 -6.31 -4.53
N PRO A 366 9.80 -5.95 -5.62
CA PRO A 366 8.55 -5.19 -5.56
C PRO A 366 7.44 -5.83 -4.71
N ALA A 367 7.47 -7.15 -4.47
CA ALA A 367 6.47 -7.84 -3.66
C ALA A 367 6.53 -7.49 -2.15
N PHE A 368 7.49 -6.67 -1.74
CA PHE A 368 7.67 -6.21 -0.35
C PHE A 368 7.54 -4.69 -0.21
N ALA A 369 7.12 -3.97 -1.26
CA ALA A 369 6.93 -2.52 -1.21
C ALA A 369 5.97 -2.09 -0.09
N THR A 370 4.79 -2.70 -0.01
CA THR A 370 3.78 -2.37 1.01
C THR A 370 4.28 -2.59 2.44
N PRO A 371 4.76 -3.78 2.86
CA PRO A 371 5.22 -3.97 4.24
C PRO A 371 6.45 -3.13 4.59
N ILE A 372 7.37 -2.86 3.66
CA ILE A 372 8.50 -1.93 3.90
C ILE A 372 7.98 -0.50 4.03
N GLY A 373 7.03 -0.13 3.20
CA GLY A 373 6.31 1.13 3.24
C GLY A 373 5.63 1.42 4.56
N LEU A 374 5.09 0.39 5.24
CA LEU A 374 4.53 0.53 6.58
C LEU A 374 5.59 0.94 7.62
N LEU A 375 6.81 0.40 7.52
CA LEU A 375 7.90 0.78 8.42
C LEU A 375 8.35 2.22 8.17
N LEU A 376 8.48 2.62 6.90
CA LEU A 376 8.83 3.99 6.50
C LEU A 376 7.74 4.98 6.91
N TRP A 377 6.47 4.61 6.70
CA TRP A 377 5.33 5.38 7.17
C TRP A 377 5.41 5.61 8.67
N GLY A 378 5.59 4.55 9.45
CA GLY A 378 5.75 4.64 10.90
C GLY A 378 6.94 5.51 11.31
N ALA A 379 8.08 5.39 10.64
CA ALA A 379 9.27 6.19 10.96
C ALA A 379 9.04 7.69 10.69
N ASN A 380 8.37 8.03 9.59
CA ASN A 380 8.10 9.40 9.18
C ASN A 380 6.97 10.06 10.00
N HIS A 381 5.98 9.29 10.45
CA HIS A 381 4.75 9.84 11.05
C HIS A 381 4.63 9.60 12.57
N ALA A 382 5.33 8.61 13.15
CA ALA A 382 5.31 8.36 14.58
C ALA A 382 6.22 9.30 15.40
N GLY A 383 7.13 10.04 14.74
CA GLY A 383 8.11 10.94 15.39
C GLY A 383 7.54 12.15 16.14
N GLY A 384 6.22 12.31 16.22
CA GLY A 384 5.56 13.45 16.87
C GLY A 384 5.26 13.28 18.38
N GLU A 385 5.12 12.06 18.88
CA GLU A 385 4.91 11.78 20.32
C GLU A 385 5.54 10.44 20.69
N ALA A 386 6.36 10.42 21.75
CA ALA A 386 6.79 9.18 22.37
C ALA A 386 5.55 8.42 22.85
N ILE A 387 5.32 7.21 22.33
CA ILE A 387 4.21 6.35 22.73
C ILE A 387 4.49 5.87 24.17
N GLU A 388 4.02 6.61 25.16
CA GLU A 388 3.99 6.17 26.56
C GLU A 388 2.82 5.21 26.79
N TYR A 389 3.12 3.93 27.02
CA TYR A 389 2.15 2.93 27.45
C TYR A 389 1.83 3.12 28.95
N HIS A 390 0.61 3.55 29.26
CA HIS A 390 0.06 3.36 30.62
C HIS A 390 -0.44 1.92 30.76
N ASN A 391 0.21 1.14 31.63
CA ASN A 391 -0.28 -0.17 32.07
C ASN A 391 -1.58 0.00 32.88
N GLY A 392 -2.72 -0.25 32.26
CA GLY A 392 -4.03 -0.31 32.91
C GLY A 392 -4.92 -1.37 32.26
N SER A 393 -5.46 -2.27 33.09
CA SER A 393 -6.28 -3.45 32.75
C SER A 393 -7.55 -3.16 31.91
N PRO A 394 -8.12 -4.20 31.26
CA PRO A 394 -8.91 -4.05 30.05
C PRO A 394 -10.40 -3.83 30.33
N VAL A 395 -10.98 -2.77 29.75
CA VAL A 395 -12.43 -2.63 29.59
C VAL A 395 -12.73 -1.94 28.26
N GLY A 396 -13.46 -2.64 27.39
CA GLY A 396 -14.25 -2.03 26.32
C GLY A 396 -13.53 -1.83 24.98
N ALA A 397 -14.03 -2.52 23.96
CA ALA A 397 -13.64 -2.43 22.56
C ALA A 397 -13.72 -1.02 21.96
N GLY A 398 -12.84 -0.71 21.01
CA GLY A 398 -13.15 0.21 19.93
C GLY A 398 -12.03 1.13 19.45
N VAL A 399 -11.66 0.91 18.19
CA VAL A 399 -11.10 1.87 17.22
C VAL A 399 -9.60 2.16 17.36
N GLY A 400 -8.85 1.78 16.31
CA GLY A 400 -7.46 2.22 16.11
C GLY A 400 -7.41 3.75 16.13
N ARG A 401 -6.37 4.32 16.71
CA ARG A 401 -6.22 5.77 16.77
C ARG A 401 -6.16 6.32 15.34
N VAL A 402 -7.10 7.18 14.99
CA VAL A 402 -6.86 8.19 13.95
C VAL A 402 -5.87 9.16 14.57
N MET A 403 -4.61 9.07 14.16
CA MET A 403 -3.56 9.94 14.68
C MET A 403 -3.73 11.31 14.03
N ASP A 404 -3.91 12.37 14.83
CA ASP A 404 -3.91 13.77 14.35
C ASP A 404 -2.46 14.17 13.98
N TRP A 405 -2.07 13.72 12.80
CA TRP A 405 -0.78 13.84 12.11
C TRP A 405 -0.32 15.27 11.75
N VAL A 406 -1.00 16.32 12.24
CA VAL A 406 -0.63 17.74 12.05
C VAL A 406 0.79 18.05 12.58
N LYS A 407 1.39 17.16 13.38
CA LYS A 407 2.73 17.35 13.96
C LYS A 407 3.89 16.74 13.14
N GLY A 408 3.65 15.75 12.26
CA GLY A 408 4.71 14.99 11.59
C GLY A 408 5.26 15.60 10.28
N LEU A 409 4.53 16.55 9.68
CA LEU A 409 4.86 17.12 8.37
C LEU A 409 5.85 18.31 8.38
N PHE A 410 6.38 18.71 9.53
CA PHE A 410 7.17 19.94 9.65
C PHE A 410 8.51 19.67 10.34
N PRO A 411 9.66 20.01 9.71
CA PRO A 411 10.94 20.10 10.42
C PRO A 411 10.80 21.12 11.57
N GLY A 412 11.32 20.75 12.75
CA GLY A 412 11.29 21.58 13.96
C GLY A 412 12.16 22.84 13.90
#